data_AF-A0A925PHL8-F1
#
_entry.id   AF-A0A925PHL8-F1
#
_cell.length_a   1.000
_cell.length_b   1.000
_cell.length_c   1.000
_cell.angle_alpha   90.00
_cell.angle_beta   90.00
_cell.angle_gamma   90.00
#
_symmetry.space_group_name_H-M   'P 1'
#
loop_
_entity.id
_entity.type
_entity.pdbx_description
1 polymer ?
#
loop_
_entity_poly.entity_id
_entity_poly.type
_entity_poly.pdbx_seq_one_letter_code
_entity_poly.pdbx_strand_id
1 'polypeptide(L)'
;PYMWRFWRNIPRKGRFAIFDRSWYGRVLVERVEGYCAHADWMRAYGEINDFEEQLVRNRTVVVKFWLSISKEEQLKRFKAREKIGFKRFKIPDDAWRNREKWSEYALAVCDMIDRTSTEIAAWTLVEANDKYYARIKVLKTLCEKIEKALGKNGR
;
A
#
# COMPACT_ATOMS: atom_id res chain seq x y z
N PRO A 1 8.22 -19.53 -0.50
CA PRO A 1 8.53 -18.08 -0.62
C PRO A 1 7.30 -17.21 -0.34
N TYR A 2 7.40 -16.14 0.48
CA TYR A 2 6.23 -15.34 0.88
C TYR A 2 5.56 -14.61 -0.29
N MET A 3 6.34 -14.29 -1.33
CA MET A 3 5.87 -13.57 -2.52
C MET A 3 4.90 -14.40 -3.39
N TRP A 4 4.90 -15.74 -3.24
CA TRP A 4 4.11 -16.66 -4.08
C TRP A 4 2.61 -16.33 -4.08
N ARG A 5 2.04 -15.98 -2.93
CA ARG A 5 0.61 -15.63 -2.84
C ARG A 5 0.24 -14.38 -3.65
N PHE A 6 1.19 -13.48 -3.90
CA PHE A 6 0.98 -12.27 -4.70
C PHE A 6 1.19 -12.55 -6.19
N TRP A 7 2.23 -13.30 -6.55
CA TRP A 7 2.49 -13.74 -7.92
C TRP A 7 1.27 -14.38 -8.58
N ARG A 8 0.54 -15.23 -7.85
CA ARG A 8 -0.67 -15.90 -8.38
C ARG A 8 -1.84 -14.96 -8.68
N ASN A 9 -1.83 -13.75 -8.12
CA ASN A 9 -2.89 -12.76 -8.28
C ASN A 9 -2.54 -11.66 -9.28
N ILE A 10 -1.37 -11.74 -9.93
CA ILE A 10 -1.00 -10.80 -10.98
C ILE A 10 -1.93 -11.00 -12.20
N PRO A 11 -2.56 -9.93 -12.70
CA PRO A 11 -3.54 -10.06 -13.77
C PRO A 11 -2.86 -10.41 -15.09
N ARG A 12 -3.60 -11.13 -15.95
CA ARG A 12 -3.22 -11.32 -17.36
C ARG A 12 -3.30 -9.98 -18.11
N LYS A 13 -2.62 -9.88 -19.26
CA LYS A 13 -2.67 -8.70 -20.15
C LYS A 13 -4.12 -8.28 -20.44
N GLY A 14 -4.37 -6.97 -20.44
CA GLY A 14 -5.70 -6.38 -20.65
C GLY A 14 -6.61 -6.41 -19.42
N ARG A 15 -6.13 -6.87 -18.27
CA ARG A 15 -6.86 -6.86 -17.00
C ARG A 15 -6.11 -6.03 -15.96
N PHE A 16 -6.82 -5.62 -14.92
CA PHE A 16 -6.24 -4.97 -13.75
C PHE A 16 -6.59 -5.75 -12.49
N ALA A 17 -5.80 -5.54 -11.44
CA ALA A 17 -6.04 -6.06 -10.11
C ALA A 17 -5.83 -4.93 -9.10
N ILE A 18 -6.64 -4.92 -8.04
CA ILE A 18 -6.48 -4.00 -6.91
C ILE A 18 -6.09 -4.83 -5.69
N PHE A 19 -4.96 -4.47 -5.11
CA PHE A 19 -4.44 -5.08 -3.89
C PHE A 19 -4.86 -4.23 -2.68
N ASP A 20 -5.92 -4.65 -1.97
CA ASP A 20 -6.23 -4.12 -0.64
C ASP A 20 -5.24 -4.71 0.37
N ARG A 21 -4.16 -3.95 0.59
CA ARG A 21 -2.85 -4.43 1.10
C ARG A 21 -2.14 -5.35 0.09
N SER A 22 -0.83 -5.50 0.26
CA SER A 22 0.03 -6.21 -0.71
C SER A 22 1.27 -6.83 -0.05
N TRP A 23 2.28 -7.16 -0.86
CA TRP A 23 3.60 -7.65 -0.42
C TRP A 23 4.30 -6.75 0.60
N TYR A 24 3.94 -5.46 0.65
CA TYR A 24 4.42 -4.50 1.64
C TYR A 24 4.13 -4.88 3.09
N GLY A 25 3.19 -5.81 3.34
CA GLY A 25 2.98 -6.36 4.69
C GLY A 25 4.27 -6.88 5.34
N ARG A 26 5.20 -7.44 4.56
CA ARG A 26 6.50 -7.96 5.01
C ARG A 26 7.37 -6.90 5.68
N VAL A 27 7.38 -5.67 5.16
CA VAL A 27 8.21 -4.56 5.65
C VAL A 27 7.43 -3.58 6.54
N LEU A 28 6.16 -3.89 6.82
CA LEU A 28 5.25 -3.02 7.56
C LEU A 28 4.67 -3.76 8.78
N VAL A 29 3.52 -4.43 8.65
CA VAL A 29 2.89 -5.11 9.79
C VAL A 29 3.74 -6.27 10.30
N GLU A 30 4.36 -7.06 9.42
CA GLU A 30 5.17 -8.20 9.83
C GLU A 30 6.48 -7.75 10.52
N ARG A 31 6.99 -6.55 10.17
CA ARG A 31 8.13 -5.91 10.84
C ARG A 31 7.75 -5.39 12.23
N VAL A 32 6.66 -4.62 12.35
CA VAL A 32 6.24 -3.97 13.61
C VAL A 32 5.66 -4.96 14.63
N GLU A 33 5.00 -6.02 14.15
CA GLU A 33 4.46 -7.07 15.03
C GLU A 33 5.45 -8.22 15.29
N GLY A 34 6.63 -8.21 14.67
CA GLY A 34 7.62 -9.26 14.84
C GLY A 34 7.21 -10.62 14.25
N TYR A 35 6.32 -10.63 13.25
CA TYR A 35 5.90 -11.85 12.55
C TYR A 35 6.95 -12.39 11.58
N CYS A 36 8.06 -11.68 11.38
CA CYS A 36 9.21 -12.15 10.62
C CYS A 36 10.52 -11.67 11.24
N ALA A 37 11.60 -12.41 11.00
CA ALA A 37 12.91 -12.06 11.53
C ALA A 37 13.46 -10.78 10.88
N HIS A 38 14.34 -10.08 11.59
CA HIS A 38 15.00 -8.87 11.09
C HIS A 38 15.64 -9.07 9.71
N ALA A 39 16.37 -10.17 9.55
CA ALA A 39 17.00 -10.51 8.28
C ALA A 39 15.98 -10.70 7.14
N ASP A 40 14.78 -11.20 7.43
CA ASP A 40 13.78 -11.47 6.40
C ASP A 40 13.15 -10.19 5.86
N TRP A 41 12.72 -9.27 6.73
CA TRP A 41 12.14 -8.01 6.26
C TRP A 41 13.19 -7.04 5.70
N MET A 42 14.44 -7.11 6.17
CA MET A 42 15.52 -6.33 5.55
C MET A 42 15.82 -6.78 4.12
N ARG A 43 15.87 -8.09 3.86
CA ARG A 43 16.03 -8.61 2.49
C ARG A 43 14.84 -8.27 1.59
N ALA A 44 13.63 -8.24 2.17
CA ALA A 44 12.39 -8.02 1.43
C ALA A 44 12.35 -6.71 0.64
N TYR A 45 13.08 -5.65 1.04
CA TYR A 45 13.15 -4.42 0.24
C TYR A 45 13.70 -4.68 -1.17
N GLY A 46 14.78 -5.45 -1.28
CA GLY A 46 15.35 -5.86 -2.57
C GLY A 46 14.39 -6.74 -3.35
N GLU A 47 13.83 -7.77 -2.68
CA GLU A 47 12.88 -8.70 -3.32
C GLU A 47 11.62 -7.99 -3.86
N ILE A 48 11.15 -6.94 -3.18
CA ILE A 48 10.02 -6.11 -3.63
C ILE A 48 10.40 -5.30 -4.88
N ASN A 49 11.59 -4.68 -4.88
CA ASN A 49 12.04 -3.90 -6.01
C ASN A 49 12.27 -4.79 -7.25
N ASP A 50 12.89 -5.96 -7.08
CA ASP A 50 13.09 -6.94 -8.15
C ASP A 50 11.74 -7.44 -8.70
N PHE A 51 10.77 -7.67 -7.81
CA PHE A 51 9.43 -8.09 -8.18
C PHE A 51 8.72 -7.03 -9.02
N GLU A 52 8.72 -5.77 -8.58
CA GLU A 52 8.10 -4.66 -9.29
C GLU A 52 8.80 -4.38 -10.63
N GLU A 53 10.12 -4.49 -10.67
CA GLU A 53 10.89 -4.36 -11.90
C GLU A 53 10.49 -5.42 -12.94
N GLN A 54 10.35 -6.68 -12.53
CA GLN A 54 9.88 -7.75 -13.42
C GLN A 54 8.50 -7.45 -14.01
N LEU A 55 7.58 -6.90 -13.20
CA LEU A 55 6.25 -6.51 -13.66
C LEU A 55 6.34 -5.39 -14.71
N VAL A 56 7.09 -4.32 -14.42
CA VAL A 56 7.22 -3.17 -15.31
C VAL A 56 7.93 -3.56 -16.62
N ARG A 57 8.99 -4.38 -16.55
CA ARG A 57 9.68 -4.93 -17.74
C ARG A 57 8.74 -5.74 -18.62
N ASN A 58 7.73 -6.40 -18.04
CA ASN A 58 6.68 -7.10 -18.78
C ASN A 58 5.45 -6.21 -19.10
N ARG A 59 5.63 -4.88 -19.15
CA ARG A 59 4.63 -3.87 -19.50
C ARG A 59 3.42 -3.81 -18.57
N THR A 60 3.57 -4.25 -17.32
CA THR A 60 2.54 -4.05 -16.29
C THR A 60 2.70 -2.66 -15.70
N VAL A 61 1.61 -1.91 -15.64
CA VAL A 61 1.59 -0.60 -14.97
C VAL A 61 1.41 -0.82 -13.47
N VAL A 62 2.43 -0.49 -12.68
CA VAL A 62 2.39 -0.57 -11.22
C VAL A 62 2.10 0.82 -10.65
N VAL A 63 1.00 0.96 -9.92
CA VAL A 63 0.63 2.22 -9.25
C VAL A 63 0.44 1.95 -7.77
N LYS A 64 1.20 2.66 -6.93
CA LYS A 64 1.24 2.45 -5.47
C LYS A 64 0.72 3.68 -4.76
N PHE A 65 -0.15 3.48 -3.77
CA PHE A 65 -0.78 4.55 -3.02
C PHE A 65 -0.59 4.35 -1.52
N TRP A 66 0.02 5.34 -0.85
CA TRP A 66 0.04 5.42 0.60
C TRP A 66 -1.00 6.44 1.07
N LEU A 67 -2.05 5.96 1.73
CA LEU A 67 -3.12 6.80 2.27
C LEU A 67 -2.75 7.30 3.67
N SER A 68 -2.15 8.48 3.76
CA SER A 68 -1.71 9.08 5.01
C SER A 68 -2.89 9.75 5.74
N ILE A 69 -3.07 9.42 7.01
CA ILE A 69 -4.03 10.09 7.90
C ILE A 69 -3.31 10.56 9.15
N SER A 70 -3.81 11.62 9.78
CA SER A 70 -3.27 12.05 11.07
C SER A 70 -3.68 11.09 12.19
N LYS A 71 -2.91 11.11 13.28
CA LYS A 71 -3.16 10.30 14.49
C LYS A 71 -4.53 10.63 15.10
N GLU A 72 -4.95 11.88 15.01
CA GLU A 72 -6.23 12.41 15.48
C GLU A 72 -7.38 11.92 14.60
N GLU A 73 -7.24 12.03 13.27
CA GLU A 73 -8.26 11.58 12.32
C GLU A 73 -8.45 10.05 12.39
N GLN A 74 -7.37 9.29 12.59
CA GLN A 74 -7.46 7.85 12.85
C GLN A 74 -8.33 7.57 14.08
N LEU A 75 -8.06 8.24 15.20
CA LEU A 75 -8.83 8.05 16.45
C LEU A 75 -10.30 8.43 16.28
N LYS A 76 -10.57 9.55 15.61
CA LYS A 76 -11.93 10.00 15.29
C LYS A 76 -12.68 8.92 14.48
N ARG A 77 -12.02 8.33 13.48
CA ARG A 77 -12.60 7.25 12.66
C ARG A 77 -12.85 5.97 13.46
N PHE A 78 -11.99 5.63 14.42
CA PHE A 78 -12.17 4.45 15.27
C PHE A 78 -13.41 4.63 16.16
N LYS A 79 -13.47 5.73 16.90
CA LYS A 79 -14.64 6.08 17.75
C LYS A 79 -15.94 6.15 16.95
N ALA A 80 -15.91 6.69 15.74
CA ALA A 80 -17.10 6.73 14.87
C ALA A 80 -17.54 5.33 14.41
N ARG A 81 -16.61 4.41 14.16
CA ARG A 81 -16.92 3.02 13.75
C ARG A 81 -17.49 2.19 14.89
N GLU A 82 -17.04 2.40 16.13
CA GLU A 82 -17.62 1.76 17.32
C GLU A 82 -19.09 2.11 17.51
N LYS A 83 -19.49 3.34 17.17
CA LYS A 83 -20.89 3.78 17.27
C LYS A 83 -21.80 3.20 16.18
N ILE A 84 -21.24 2.73 15.06
CA ILE A 84 -22.02 2.24 13.91
C ILE A 84 -22.01 0.72 13.92
N GLY A 85 -23.13 0.09 14.28
CA GLY A 85 -23.24 -1.37 14.46
C GLY A 85 -22.63 -2.20 13.33
N PHE A 86 -22.96 -1.90 12.08
CA PHE A 86 -22.45 -2.63 10.90
C PHE A 86 -20.99 -2.28 10.52
N LYS A 87 -20.29 -1.40 11.24
CA LYS A 87 -18.86 -1.08 11.02
C LYS A 87 -17.97 -1.52 12.17
N ARG A 88 -18.53 -1.98 13.29
CA ARG A 88 -17.79 -2.42 14.48
C ARG A 88 -16.75 -3.48 14.17
N PHE A 89 -17.11 -4.46 13.32
CA PHE A 89 -16.22 -5.55 12.91
C PHE A 89 -14.90 -5.07 12.25
N LYS A 90 -14.84 -3.81 11.79
CA LYS A 90 -13.64 -3.23 11.16
C LYS A 90 -12.61 -2.70 12.18
N ILE A 91 -12.92 -2.71 13.46
CA ILE A 91 -12.03 -2.31 14.56
C ILE A 91 -11.93 -3.49 15.54
N PRO A 92 -11.14 -4.52 15.21
CA PRO A 92 -10.76 -5.54 16.18
C PRO A 92 -9.80 -4.96 17.22
N ASP A 93 -9.59 -5.66 18.34
CA ASP A 93 -8.69 -5.22 19.41
C ASP A 93 -7.26 -4.93 18.91
N ASP A 94 -6.80 -5.70 17.92
CA ASP A 94 -5.53 -5.48 17.23
C ASP A 94 -5.40 -4.08 16.61
N ALA A 95 -6.50 -3.45 16.20
CA ALA A 95 -6.46 -2.09 15.65
C ALA A 95 -6.02 -1.08 16.72
N TRP A 96 -6.40 -1.29 17.98
CA TRP A 96 -5.97 -0.44 19.10
C TRP A 96 -4.51 -0.68 19.45
N ARG A 97 -4.05 -1.95 19.48
CA ARG A 97 -2.63 -2.28 19.67
C ARG A 97 -1.74 -1.64 18.61
N ASN A 98 -2.13 -1.74 17.33
CA ASN A 98 -1.39 -1.13 16.22
C ASN A 98 -1.30 0.40 16.36
N ARG A 99 -2.33 1.02 16.95
CA ARG A 99 -2.39 2.46 17.16
C ARG A 99 -1.42 2.92 18.26
N GLU A 100 -1.18 2.10 19.27
CA GLU A 100 -0.18 2.38 20.32
C GLU A 100 1.23 2.43 19.74
N LYS A 101 1.51 1.55 18.76
CA LYS A 101 2.78 1.48 18.00
C LYS A 101 2.90 2.51 16.88
N TRP A 102 2.21 3.64 16.96
CA TRP A 102 2.17 4.66 15.89
C TRP A 102 3.55 5.05 15.38
N SER A 103 4.50 5.30 16.30
CA SER A 103 5.85 5.73 15.95
C SER A 103 6.63 4.66 15.19
N GLU A 104 6.46 3.39 15.55
CA GLU A 104 7.09 2.26 14.85
C GLU A 104 6.53 2.10 13.44
N TYR A 105 5.20 2.22 13.28
CA TYR A 105 4.58 2.23 11.96
C TYR A 105 5.02 3.42 11.13
N ALA A 106 5.15 4.61 11.70
CA ALA A 106 5.63 5.79 10.99
C ALA A 106 7.04 5.58 10.43
N LEU A 107 7.96 5.03 11.24
CA LEU A 107 9.31 4.67 10.79
C LEU A 107 9.30 3.60 9.70
N ALA A 108 8.53 2.51 9.89
CA ALA A 108 8.43 1.44 8.90
C ALA A 108 7.88 1.95 7.55
N VAL A 109 6.93 2.88 7.58
CA VAL A 109 6.37 3.53 6.38
C VAL A 109 7.38 4.42 5.69
N CYS A 110 8.13 5.24 6.43
CA CYS A 110 9.21 6.05 5.88
C CYS A 110 10.24 5.17 5.17
N ASP A 111 10.74 4.12 5.84
CA ASP A 111 11.71 3.18 5.26
C ASP A 111 11.14 2.47 4.03
N MET A 112 9.87 2.08 4.07
CA MET A 112 9.18 1.44 2.94
C MET A 112 9.14 2.37 1.73
N ILE A 113 8.74 3.62 1.90
CA ILE A 113 8.66 4.58 0.80
C ILE A 113 10.05 4.89 0.28
N ASP A 114 11.00 5.19 1.15
CA ASP A 114 12.38 5.54 0.79
C ASP A 114 13.06 4.42 -0.02
N ARG A 115 12.96 3.18 0.45
CA ARG A 115 13.67 2.03 -0.15
C ARG A 115 12.98 1.41 -1.36
N THR A 116 11.70 1.73 -1.59
CA THR A 116 10.91 1.10 -2.67
C THR A 116 10.21 2.07 -3.61
N SER A 117 10.35 3.39 -3.40
CA SER A 117 9.91 4.37 -4.39
C SER A 117 10.96 4.53 -5.47
N THR A 118 10.93 3.65 -6.47
CA THR A 118 11.85 3.69 -7.61
C THR A 118 11.30 4.57 -8.73
N GLU A 119 12.14 4.92 -9.71
CA GLU A 119 11.71 5.68 -10.88
C GLU A 119 10.63 4.96 -11.69
N ILE A 120 10.75 3.63 -11.80
CA ILE A 120 9.84 2.78 -12.56
C ILE A 120 8.53 2.48 -11.82
N ALA A 121 8.55 2.52 -10.48
CA ALA A 121 7.41 2.24 -9.62
C ALA A 121 7.43 3.18 -8.40
N ALA A 122 7.10 4.45 -8.62
CA ALA A 122 7.08 5.44 -7.55
C ALA A 122 5.84 5.30 -6.64
N TRP A 123 6.01 5.64 -5.35
CA TRP A 123 4.89 5.77 -4.42
C TRP A 123 4.12 7.08 -4.64
N THR A 124 2.79 7.01 -4.58
CA THR A 124 1.92 8.19 -4.52
C THR A 124 1.45 8.41 -3.09
N LEU A 125 1.87 9.51 -2.48
CA LEU A 125 1.37 9.94 -1.17
C LEU A 125 0.01 10.61 -1.32
N VAL A 126 -0.98 10.15 -0.56
CA VAL A 126 -2.36 10.65 -0.59
C VAL A 126 -2.75 11.13 0.79
N GLU A 127 -3.09 12.41 0.91
CA GLU A 127 -3.56 13.05 2.12
C GLU A 127 -5.01 12.62 2.38
N ALA A 128 -5.15 11.53 3.12
CA ALA A 128 -6.40 10.78 3.24
C ALA A 128 -7.26 11.20 4.44
N ASN A 129 -7.00 12.37 5.04
CA ASN A 129 -7.84 12.94 6.10
C ASN A 129 -9.27 13.21 5.61
N ASP A 130 -9.41 13.78 4.41
CA ASP A 130 -10.68 13.84 3.69
C ASP A 130 -10.79 12.66 2.71
N LYS A 131 -11.86 11.87 2.86
CA LYS A 131 -12.11 10.69 2.02
C LYS A 131 -12.48 11.05 0.59
N TYR A 132 -13.20 12.14 0.36
CA TYR A 132 -13.60 12.58 -0.98
C TYR A 132 -12.39 13.06 -1.75
N TYR A 133 -11.56 13.89 -1.12
CA TYR A 133 -10.29 14.31 -1.70
C TYR A 133 -9.40 13.11 -2.04
N ALA A 134 -9.21 12.18 -1.09
CA ALA A 134 -8.38 10.99 -1.30
C ALA A 134 -8.83 10.16 -2.50
N ARG A 135 -10.15 9.92 -2.62
CA ARG A 135 -10.74 9.17 -3.75
C ARG A 135 -10.47 9.87 -5.08
N ILE A 136 -10.69 11.18 -5.14
CA ILE A 136 -10.46 11.96 -6.36
C ILE A 136 -8.98 11.94 -6.74
N LYS A 137 -8.06 12.14 -5.78
CA LYS A 137 -6.61 12.11 -6.03
C LYS A 137 -6.17 10.75 -6.57
N VAL A 138 -6.59 9.65 -5.92
CA VAL A 138 -6.28 8.29 -6.37
C VAL A 138 -6.79 8.03 -7.79
N LEU A 139 -8.05 8.38 -8.08
CA LEU A 139 -8.63 8.16 -9.41
C LEU A 139 -7.92 8.98 -10.49
N LYS A 140 -7.64 10.27 -10.23
CA LYS A 140 -6.91 11.13 -11.17
C LYS A 140 -5.52 10.59 -11.45
N THR A 141 -4.74 10.29 -10.41
CA THR A 141 -3.38 9.74 -10.58
C THR A 141 -3.40 8.40 -11.30
N LEU A 142 -4.40 7.54 -11.04
CA LEU A 142 -4.53 6.28 -11.75
C LEU A 142 -4.80 6.50 -13.25
N CYS A 143 -5.74 7.37 -13.60
CA CYS A 143 -6.03 7.71 -15.01
C CYS A 143 -4.78 8.27 -15.70
N GLU A 144 -4.10 9.24 -15.09
CA GLU A 144 -2.87 9.83 -15.62
C GLU A 144 -1.77 8.79 -15.88
N LYS A 145 -1.58 7.83 -14.96
CA LYS A 145 -0.59 6.76 -15.12
C LYS A 145 -0.95 5.80 -16.25
N ILE A 146 -2.23 5.45 -16.38
CA ILE A 146 -2.73 4.59 -17.46
C ILE A 146 -2.59 5.29 -18.81
N GLU A 147 -3.03 6.55 -18.92
CA GLU A 147 -2.91 7.36 -20.14
C GLU A 147 -1.45 7.51 -20.57
N LYS A 148 -0.54 7.77 -19.62
CA LYS A 148 0.90 7.84 -19.91
C LYS A 148 1.44 6.51 -20.43
N ALA A 149 0.99 5.38 -19.88
CA ALA A 149 1.44 4.05 -20.29
C ALA A 149 0.89 3.62 -21.65
N LEU A 150 -0.34 4.03 -22.00
CA LEU A 150 -0.95 3.77 -23.31
C LEU A 150 -0.43 4.73 -24.40
N GLY A 151 0.15 5.88 -24.01
CA GLY A 151 0.54 6.95 -24.91
C GLY A 151 -0.65 7.79 -25.36
N LYS A 152 -0.39 9.04 -25.79
CA LYS A 152 -1.44 9.95 -26.31
C LYS A 152 -2.13 9.48 -27.60
N ASN A 153 -1.67 8.38 -28.19
CA ASN A 153 -2.24 7.74 -29.37
C ASN A 153 -2.37 6.25 -29.09
N GLY A 154 -3.52 5.81 -28.60
CA GLY A 154 -3.85 4.39 -28.60
C GLY A 154 -3.82 3.85 -30.04
N ARG A 155 -2.72 3.18 -30.39
CA ARG A 155 -2.58 2.28 -31.53
C ARG A 155 -1.98 0.98 -31.03
#